data_AF-A0A1J3E6P1-F1
#
_entry.id   AF-A0A1J3E6P1-F1
#
_cell.length_a   1.000
_cell.length_b   1.000
_cell.length_c   1.000
_cell.angle_alpha   90.00
_cell.angle_beta   90.00
_cell.angle_gamma   90.00
#
_symmetry.space_group_name_H-M   'P 1'
#
loop_
_entity.id
_entity.type
_entity.pdbx_description
1 polymer ?
#
loop_
_entity_poly.entity_id
_entity_poly.type
_entity_poly.pdbx_seq_one_letter_code
_entity_poly.pdbx_strand_id
1 'polypeptide(L)'
;MKNEFMINWDGLRTKDRERVLVLAATNRPFDLDEAVIRRLPRRLMVNLPDAANRAKILSVILAKEEIAPDVDLEAIANMTDGYSGSDLKNLCVTAAHLPIREILETEKKEKTAAQAENRPSPPLYSCTDIRSLTMNDFKAAHEQVCASVSSDSSNMNELQQWNELYGEGGSRKKTSLSYFM
;
A
#
# COMPACT_ATOMS: atom_id res chain seq x y z
N MET A 1 30.11 0.44 8.21
CA MET A 1 28.84 1.21 8.31
C MET A 1 27.93 0.71 9.43
N LYS A 2 27.63 -0.59 9.54
CA LYS A 2 26.81 -1.17 10.63
C LYS A 2 27.27 -0.79 12.04
N ASN A 3 28.57 -0.91 12.34
CA ASN A 3 29.11 -0.61 13.68
C ASN A 3 28.99 0.89 14.05
N GLU A 4 29.27 1.78 13.10
CA GLU A 4 29.14 3.23 13.28
C GLU A 4 27.71 3.64 13.63
N PHE A 5 26.72 3.07 12.93
CA PHE A 5 25.32 3.34 13.23
C PHE A 5 24.94 2.89 14.65
N MET A 6 25.41 1.71 15.06
CA MET A 6 25.10 1.15 16.38
C MET A 6 25.74 1.91 17.54
N ILE A 7 26.91 2.52 17.31
CA ILE A 7 27.58 3.41 18.28
C ILE A 7 26.77 4.71 18.46
N ASN A 8 26.30 5.30 17.37
CA ASN A 8 25.52 6.54 17.43
C ASN A 8 24.12 6.32 18.02
N TRP A 9 23.51 5.16 17.78
CA TRP A 9 22.20 4.81 18.34
C TRP A 9 22.23 4.61 19.87
N ASP A 10 23.36 4.24 20.46
CA ASP A 10 23.45 4.05 21.92
C ASP A 10 23.24 5.36 22.71
N GLY A 11 23.33 6.51 22.03
CA GLY A 11 22.97 7.80 22.63
C GLY A 11 23.95 8.32 23.69
N LEU A 12 25.08 7.63 23.91
CA LEU A 12 26.12 8.05 24.87
C LEU A 12 26.68 9.46 24.60
N ARG A 13 26.61 9.92 23.35
CA ARG A 13 27.08 11.26 22.92
C ARG A 13 25.93 12.27 22.76
N THR A 14 24.69 11.85 23.00
CA THR A 14 23.49 12.69 22.84
C THR A 14 23.38 13.64 24.03
N LYS A 15 23.16 14.93 23.77
CA LYS A 15 22.98 15.93 24.84
C LYS A 15 21.59 15.79 25.45
N ASP A 16 21.41 16.16 26.72
CA ASP A 16 20.12 16.06 27.42
C ASP A 16 18.94 16.79 26.74
N ARG A 17 19.23 17.73 25.83
CA ARG A 17 18.23 18.48 25.05
C ARG A 17 17.82 17.79 23.75
N GLU A 18 18.55 16.78 23.31
CA GLU A 18 18.34 16.08 22.05
C GLU A 18 17.52 14.81 22.30
N ARG A 19 16.29 14.77 21.76
CA ARG A 19 15.43 13.58 21.82
C ARG A 19 15.32 13.00 20.42
N VAL A 20 15.80 11.78 20.24
CA VAL A 20 15.79 11.08 18.95
C VAL A 20 14.88 9.86 19.05
N LEU A 21 13.96 9.71 18.10
CA LEU A 21 13.13 8.52 17.92
C LEU A 21 13.58 7.80 16.65
N VAL A 22 13.89 6.50 16.78
CA VAL A 22 14.26 5.65 15.64
C VAL A 22 13.06 4.79 15.27
N LEU A 23 12.62 4.92 14.01
CA LEU A 23 11.59 4.07 13.41
C LEU A 23 12.24 3.16 12.37
N ALA A 24 11.88 1.88 12.39
CA ALA A 24 12.37 0.88 11.45
C ALA A 24 11.19 0.14 10.82
N ALA A 25 11.33 -0.21 9.54
CA ALA A 25 10.37 -1.02 8.80
C ALA A 25 11.13 -2.12 8.04
N THR A 26 10.63 -3.35 8.08
CA THR A 26 11.22 -4.49 7.37
C THR A 26 10.15 -5.50 6.99
N ASN A 27 10.29 -6.11 5.81
CA ASN A 27 9.50 -7.27 5.39
C ASN A 27 10.27 -8.59 5.61
N ARG A 28 11.50 -8.53 6.11
CA ARG A 28 12.36 -9.68 6.40
C ARG A 28 12.97 -9.56 7.79
N PRO A 29 12.18 -9.76 8.85
CA PRO A 29 12.68 -9.58 10.22
C PRO A 29 13.69 -10.67 10.64
N PHE A 30 13.73 -11.80 9.93
CA PHE A 30 14.68 -12.90 10.17
C PHE A 30 16.11 -12.58 9.76
N ASP A 31 16.28 -11.66 8.81
CA ASP A 31 17.60 -11.24 8.31
C ASP A 31 18.28 -10.24 9.26
N LEU A 32 17.58 -9.78 10.31
CA LEU A 32 18.09 -8.82 11.27
C LEU A 32 18.87 -9.51 12.39
N ASP A 33 20.07 -9.00 12.67
CA ASP A 33 20.86 -9.49 13.80
C ASP A 33 20.19 -9.20 15.15
N GLU A 34 20.39 -10.10 16.11
CA GLU A 34 19.88 -9.95 17.48
C GLU A 34 20.29 -8.62 18.15
N ALA A 35 21.49 -8.12 17.82
CA ALA A 35 22.01 -6.85 18.35
C ALA A 35 21.15 -5.63 17.94
N VAL A 36 20.59 -5.67 16.73
CA VAL A 36 19.66 -4.64 16.21
C VAL A 36 18.28 -4.86 16.81
N ILE A 37 17.80 -6.11 16.82
CA ILE A 37 16.50 -6.48 17.39
C ILE A 37 16.41 -5.99 18.85
N ARG A 38 17.45 -6.19 19.67
CA ARG A 38 17.50 -5.73 21.07
C ARG A 38 17.35 -4.22 21.23
N ARG A 39 17.81 -3.41 20.26
CA ARG A 39 17.71 -1.94 20.29
C ARG A 39 16.35 -1.40 19.83
N LEU A 40 15.47 -2.28 19.31
CA LEU A 40 14.10 -1.97 18.94
C LEU A 40 13.14 -2.66 19.94
N PRO A 41 12.87 -2.06 21.11
CA PRO A 41 12.07 -2.70 22.16
C PRO A 41 10.57 -2.77 21.83
N ARG A 42 10.06 -1.85 21.00
CA ARG A 42 8.67 -1.85 20.52
C ARG A 42 8.66 -2.36 19.08
N ARG A 43 7.87 -3.40 18.81
CA ARG A 43 7.78 -4.06 17.50
C ARG A 43 6.32 -4.37 17.21
N LEU A 44 5.83 -3.85 16.10
CA LEU A 44 4.43 -3.95 15.69
C LEU A 44 4.38 -4.68 14.35
N MET A 45 3.67 -5.81 14.31
CA MET A 45 3.34 -6.46 13.05
C MET A 45 2.23 -5.68 12.35
N VAL A 46 2.48 -5.31 11.10
CA VAL A 46 1.50 -4.64 10.25
C VAL A 46 0.90 -5.70 9.33
N ASN A 47 -0.35 -6.07 9.61
CA ASN A 47 -1.08 -7.05 8.81
C ASN A 47 -1.70 -6.42 7.56
N LEU A 48 -2.18 -7.27 6.65
CA LEU A 48 -3.02 -6.83 5.54
C LEU A 48 -4.28 -6.13 6.06
N PRO A 49 -4.79 -5.10 5.35
CA PRO A 49 -5.97 -4.36 5.76
C PRO A 49 -7.24 -5.23 5.66
N ASP A 50 -8.09 -5.11 6.67
CA ASP A 50 -9.47 -5.63 6.64
C ASP A 50 -10.36 -4.79 5.70
N ALA A 51 -11.57 -5.26 5.39
CA ALA A 51 -12.48 -4.57 4.48
C ALA A 51 -12.74 -3.10 4.89
N ALA A 52 -12.93 -2.83 6.19
CA ALA A 52 -13.16 -1.47 6.68
C ALA A 52 -11.95 -0.55 6.45
N ASN A 53 -10.72 -1.05 6.69
CA ASN A 53 -9.51 -0.28 6.43
C ASN A 53 -9.20 -0.16 4.94
N ARG A 54 -9.53 -1.16 4.12
CA ARG A 54 -9.45 -1.05 2.65
C ARG A 54 -10.34 0.06 2.12
N ALA A 55 -11.59 0.17 2.60
CA ALA A 55 -12.48 1.27 2.25
C ALA A 55 -11.89 2.65 2.62
N LYS A 56 -11.28 2.76 3.82
CA LYS A 56 -10.59 4.01 4.22
C LYS A 56 -9.38 4.31 3.33
N ILE A 57 -8.57 3.31 3.00
CA ILE A 57 -7.42 3.49 2.10
C ILE A 57 -7.90 3.98 0.73
N LEU A 58 -8.94 3.36 0.18
CA LEU A 58 -9.56 3.78 -1.08
C LEU A 58 -10.05 5.23 -1.01
N SER A 59 -10.71 5.61 0.09
CA SER A 59 -11.18 6.99 0.29
C SER A 59 -10.04 8.02 0.29
N VAL A 60 -8.87 7.65 0.83
CA VAL A 60 -7.68 8.51 0.85
C VAL A 60 -7.03 8.59 -0.53
N ILE A 61 -6.94 7.46 -1.25
CA ILE A 61 -6.35 7.40 -2.59
C ILE A 61 -7.21 8.21 -3.58
N LEU A 62 -8.52 8.05 -3.52
CA LEU A 62 -9.49 8.69 -4.43
C LEU A 62 -9.92 10.08 -3.97
N ALA A 63 -9.39 10.62 -2.87
CA ALA A 63 -9.82 11.89 -2.28
C ALA A 63 -9.69 13.11 -3.22
N LYS A 64 -8.84 13.02 -4.24
CA LYS A 64 -8.60 14.09 -5.23
C LYS A 64 -9.11 13.75 -6.63
N GLU A 65 -9.72 12.58 -6.80
CA GLU A 65 -10.19 12.09 -8.08
C GLU A 65 -11.69 12.37 -8.26
N GLU A 66 -12.11 12.56 -9.50
CA GLU A 66 -13.54 12.68 -9.81
C GLU A 66 -14.17 11.30 -9.92
N ILE A 67 -14.94 10.93 -8.90
CA ILE A 67 -15.70 9.68 -8.85
C ILE A 67 -17.18 9.94 -9.14
N ALA A 68 -17.77 9.04 -9.91
CA ALA A 68 -19.19 9.06 -10.20
C ALA A 68 -20.00 8.60 -8.96
N PRO A 69 -21.27 9.04 -8.83
CA PRO A 69 -22.09 8.75 -7.65
C PRO A 69 -22.48 7.27 -7.49
N ASP A 70 -22.26 6.44 -8.52
CA ASP A 70 -22.48 4.99 -8.49
C ASP A 70 -21.30 4.22 -7.85
N VAL A 71 -20.20 4.89 -7.53
CA VAL A 71 -19.02 4.27 -6.93
C VAL A 71 -19.24 4.01 -5.45
N ASP A 72 -19.35 2.73 -5.10
CA ASP A 72 -19.44 2.26 -3.73
C ASP A 72 -18.07 1.72 -3.24
N LEU A 73 -17.42 2.49 -2.37
CA LEU A 73 -16.10 2.12 -1.81
C LEU A 73 -16.17 0.89 -0.89
N GLU A 74 -17.30 0.63 -0.24
CA GLU A 74 -17.47 -0.56 0.60
C GLU A 74 -17.59 -1.81 -0.28
N ALA A 75 -18.32 -1.72 -1.40
CA ALA A 75 -18.39 -2.80 -2.38
C ALA A 75 -17.00 -3.09 -2.99
N ILE A 76 -16.21 -2.07 -3.31
CA ILE A 76 -14.84 -2.24 -3.82
C ILE A 76 -13.95 -2.88 -2.74
N ALA A 77 -14.07 -2.45 -1.49
CA ALA A 77 -13.31 -3.02 -0.38
C ALA A 77 -13.65 -4.50 -0.14
N ASN A 78 -14.89 -4.90 -0.35
CA ASN A 78 -15.34 -6.29 -0.20
C ASN A 78 -14.85 -7.20 -1.33
N MET A 79 -14.77 -6.71 -2.58
CA MET A 79 -14.23 -7.52 -3.69
C MET A 79 -12.69 -7.64 -3.67
N THR A 80 -12.00 -6.70 -3.05
CA THR A 80 -10.51 -6.62 -3.01
C THR A 80 -9.91 -7.37 -1.82
N ASP A 81 -10.44 -8.53 -1.47
CA ASP A 81 -9.91 -9.28 -0.33
C ASP A 81 -8.47 -9.76 -0.55
N GLY A 82 -7.65 -9.67 0.49
CA GLY A 82 -6.21 -9.96 0.42
C GLY A 82 -5.35 -8.86 -0.22
N TYR A 83 -5.93 -7.76 -0.71
CA TYR A 83 -5.15 -6.68 -1.32
C TYR A 83 -4.33 -5.92 -0.28
N SER A 84 -3.07 -5.64 -0.61
CA SER A 84 -2.25 -4.68 0.13
C SER A 84 -2.61 -3.24 -0.25
N GLY A 85 -2.10 -2.25 0.50
CA GLY A 85 -2.27 -0.84 0.14
C GLY A 85 -1.70 -0.50 -1.25
N SER A 86 -0.63 -1.18 -1.66
CA SER A 86 -0.05 -1.04 -3.01
C SER A 86 -0.97 -1.61 -4.09
N ASP A 87 -1.61 -2.75 -3.82
CA ASP A 87 -2.54 -3.38 -4.76
C ASP A 87 -3.79 -2.50 -4.95
N LEU A 88 -4.33 -1.93 -3.86
CA LEU A 88 -5.44 -0.98 -3.94
C LEU A 88 -5.09 0.28 -4.74
N LYS A 89 -3.86 0.78 -4.58
CA LYS A 89 -3.37 1.89 -5.40
C LYS A 89 -3.28 1.51 -6.87
N ASN A 90 -2.74 0.34 -7.18
CA ASN A 90 -2.65 -0.16 -8.55
C ASN A 90 -4.03 -0.35 -9.16
N LEU A 91 -5.00 -0.86 -8.40
CA LEU A 91 -6.40 -0.96 -8.83
C LEU A 91 -6.96 0.41 -9.24
N CYS A 92 -6.77 1.44 -8.39
CA CYS A 92 -7.23 2.80 -8.69
C CYS A 92 -6.54 3.38 -9.93
N VAL A 93 -5.24 3.18 -10.08
CA VAL A 93 -4.48 3.63 -11.27
C VAL A 93 -4.96 2.92 -12.54
N THR A 94 -5.17 1.61 -12.49
CA THR A 94 -5.70 0.84 -13.63
C THR A 94 -7.10 1.30 -14.00
N ALA A 95 -7.97 1.58 -13.02
CA ALA A 95 -9.29 2.15 -13.26
C ALA A 95 -9.20 3.54 -13.91
N ALA A 96 -8.29 4.40 -13.44
CA ALA A 96 -8.06 5.74 -13.97
C ALA A 96 -7.55 5.75 -15.43
N HIS A 97 -6.84 4.71 -15.84
CA HIS A 97 -6.38 4.58 -17.22
C HIS A 97 -7.50 4.21 -18.21
N LEU A 98 -8.64 3.68 -17.77
CA LEU A 98 -9.72 3.28 -18.67
C LEU A 98 -10.36 4.48 -19.40
N PRO A 99 -10.82 5.54 -18.72
CA PRO A 99 -11.28 6.77 -19.38
C PRO A 99 -10.25 7.37 -20.35
N ILE A 100 -8.98 7.37 -19.95
CA ILE A 100 -7.88 7.91 -20.77
C ILE A 100 -7.73 7.09 -22.06
N ARG A 101 -7.81 5.76 -21.97
CA ARG A 101 -7.73 4.88 -23.13
C ARG A 101 -8.90 5.10 -24.10
N GLU A 102 -10.11 5.32 -23.59
CA GLU A 102 -11.29 5.61 -24.42
C GLU A 102 -11.11 6.89 -25.25
N ILE A 103 -10.57 7.95 -24.64
CA ILE A 103 -10.27 9.21 -25.35
C ILE A 103 -9.20 8.99 -26.41
N LEU A 104 -8.10 8.31 -26.08
CA LEU A 104 -7.03 8.02 -27.04
C LEU A 104 -7.51 7.18 -28.23
N GLU A 105 -8.41 6.23 -28.00
CA GLU A 105 -9.03 5.44 -29.06
C GLU A 105 -9.96 6.28 -29.94
N THR A 106 -10.69 7.22 -29.34
CA THR A 106 -11.59 8.14 -30.05
C THR A 106 -10.81 9.12 -30.90
N GLU A 107 -9.77 9.74 -30.35
CA GLU A 107 -8.82 10.59 -31.09
C GLU A 107 -8.23 9.87 -32.29
N LYS A 108 -7.80 8.62 -32.10
CA LYS A 108 -7.19 7.83 -33.18
C LYS A 108 -8.20 7.61 -34.31
N LYS A 109 -9.45 7.25 -33.99
CA LYS A 109 -10.53 7.07 -34.97
C LYS A 109 -10.84 8.37 -35.71
N GLU A 110 -10.96 9.48 -34.99
CA GLU A 110 -11.25 10.79 -35.59
C GLU A 110 -10.11 11.28 -36.49
N LYS A 111 -8.85 11.10 -36.07
CA LYS A 111 -7.66 11.40 -36.90
C LYS A 111 -7.65 10.56 -38.18
N THR A 112 -7.95 9.26 -38.10
CA THR A 112 -8.03 8.39 -39.28
C THR A 112 -9.18 8.81 -40.22
N ALA A 113 -10.34 9.18 -39.68
CA ALA A 113 -11.48 9.65 -40.47
C ALA A 113 -11.20 11.00 -41.15
N ALA A 114 -10.58 11.94 -40.44
CA ALA A 114 -10.19 13.24 -41.00
C ALA A 114 -9.17 13.09 -42.14
N GLN A 115 -8.21 12.18 -41.99
CA GLN A 115 -7.23 11.86 -43.04
C GLN A 115 -7.90 11.24 -44.27
N ALA A 116 -8.86 10.32 -44.08
CA ALA A 116 -9.59 9.71 -45.19
C ALA A 116 -10.42 10.72 -46.00
N GLU A 117 -10.92 11.77 -45.34
CA GLU A 117 -11.78 12.79 -45.94
C GLU A 117 -11.07 14.11 -46.26
N ASN A 118 -9.72 14.16 -46.18
CA ASN A 118 -8.90 15.36 -46.39
C ASN A 118 -9.36 16.58 -45.57
N ARG A 119 -9.86 16.36 -44.36
CA ARG A 119 -10.27 17.42 -43.42
C ARG A 119 -9.10 17.83 -42.53
N PRO A 120 -9.09 19.06 -41.98
CA PRO A 120 -8.14 19.43 -40.94
C PRO A 120 -8.29 18.52 -39.71
N SER A 121 -7.19 18.30 -38.99
CA SER A 121 -7.17 17.43 -37.81
C SER A 121 -8.08 17.97 -36.69
N PRO A 122 -8.80 17.09 -35.96
CA PRO A 122 -9.65 17.49 -34.83
C PRO A 122 -8.81 18.12 -33.70
N PRO A 123 -9.44 18.97 -32.86
CA PRO A 123 -8.79 19.52 -31.67
C PRO A 123 -8.36 18.40 -30.71
N LEU A 124 -7.28 18.64 -29.96
CA LEU A 124 -6.79 17.69 -28.96
C LEU A 124 -7.70 17.70 -27.74
N TYR A 125 -7.90 16.52 -27.15
CA TYR A 125 -8.62 16.41 -25.89
C TYR A 125 -7.74 16.93 -24.74
N SER A 126 -8.40 17.52 -23.76
CA SER A 126 -7.81 18.13 -22.57
C SER A 126 -8.17 17.33 -21.32
N CYS A 127 -7.63 17.71 -20.16
CA CYS A 127 -7.94 16.97 -18.93
C CYS A 127 -9.41 17.12 -18.50
N THR A 128 -10.14 18.14 -18.98
CA THR A 128 -11.56 18.33 -18.69
C THR A 128 -12.48 17.43 -19.49
N ASP A 129 -11.95 16.76 -20.52
CA ASP A 129 -12.72 15.82 -21.35
C ASP A 129 -12.71 14.40 -20.77
N ILE A 130 -11.90 14.17 -19.73
CA ILE A 130 -11.83 12.89 -19.02
C ILE A 130 -13.10 12.72 -18.19
N ARG A 131 -13.89 11.68 -18.51
CA ARG A 131 -15.06 11.33 -17.71
C ARG A 131 -14.65 10.88 -16.30
N SER A 132 -15.55 11.10 -15.34
CA SER A 132 -15.39 10.61 -13.97
C SER A 132 -15.32 9.07 -13.91
N LEU A 133 -14.68 8.55 -12.86
CA LEU A 133 -14.52 7.11 -12.64
C LEU A 133 -15.83 6.48 -12.18
N THR A 134 -16.22 5.39 -12.84
CA THR A 134 -17.47 4.66 -12.59
C THR A 134 -17.20 3.34 -11.90
N MET A 135 -18.25 2.72 -11.33
CA MET A 135 -18.11 1.41 -10.68
C MET A 135 -17.67 0.31 -11.67
N ASN A 136 -17.99 0.45 -12.96
CA ASN A 136 -17.58 -0.50 -13.99
C ASN A 136 -16.07 -0.43 -14.27
N ASP A 137 -15.44 0.74 -14.13
CA ASP A 137 -13.98 0.88 -14.30
C ASP A 137 -13.24 0.11 -13.21
N PHE A 138 -13.73 0.17 -11.96
CA PHE A 138 -13.15 -0.59 -10.86
C PHE A 138 -13.35 -2.10 -11.03
N LYS A 139 -14.50 -2.55 -11.55
CA LYS A 139 -14.72 -3.98 -11.86
C LYS A 139 -13.77 -4.46 -12.96
N ALA A 140 -13.64 -3.69 -14.04
CA ALA A 140 -12.71 -4.02 -15.14
C ALA A 140 -11.24 -3.97 -14.70
N ALA A 141 -10.88 -3.04 -13.80
CA ALA A 141 -9.56 -2.97 -13.21
C ALA A 141 -9.27 -4.18 -12.28
N HIS A 142 -10.28 -4.62 -11.52
CA HIS A 142 -10.16 -5.78 -10.63
C HIS A 142 -9.92 -7.09 -11.39
N GLU A 143 -10.41 -7.22 -12.62
CA GLU A 143 -10.10 -8.38 -13.48
C GLU A 143 -8.63 -8.43 -13.91
N GLN A 144 -7.94 -7.27 -13.92
CA GLN A 144 -6.55 -7.15 -14.39
C GLN A 144 -5.54 -7.13 -13.24
N VAL A 145 -5.94 -6.66 -12.06
CA VAL A 145 -5.10 -6.55 -10.88
C VAL A 145 -5.38 -7.73 -9.96
N CYS A 146 -4.34 -8.40 -9.47
CA CYS A 146 -4.45 -9.48 -8.49
C CYS A 146 -3.72 -9.12 -7.20
N ALA A 147 -4.13 -9.74 -6.09
CA ALA A 147 -3.47 -9.57 -4.81
C ALA A 147 -2.00 -10.03 -4.90
N SER A 148 -1.07 -9.17 -4.50
CA SER A 148 0.37 -9.49 -4.56
C SER A 148 0.84 -10.34 -3.38
N VAL A 149 0.03 -10.44 -2.32
CA VAL A 149 0.33 -11.19 -1.11
C VAL A 149 -0.70 -12.29 -0.95
N SER A 150 -0.26 -13.55 -0.96
CA SER A 150 -1.14 -14.68 -0.62
C SER A 150 -1.17 -14.90 0.89
N SER A 151 -2.37 -15.07 1.44
CA SER A 151 -2.60 -15.41 2.85
C SER A 151 -1.95 -16.73 3.24
N ASP A 152 -1.93 -17.69 2.32
CA ASP A 152 -1.38 -19.04 2.52
C ASP A 152 0.12 -19.11 2.22
N SER A 153 0.79 -17.98 1.97
CA SER A 153 2.23 -17.98 1.75
C SER A 153 2.97 -18.44 3.01
N SER A 154 4.00 -19.27 2.79
CA SER A 154 4.99 -19.60 3.83
C SER A 154 5.51 -18.33 4.52
N ASN A 155 5.71 -17.26 3.75
CA ASN A 155 6.19 -15.98 4.23
C ASN A 155 5.26 -15.36 5.28
N MET A 156 3.93 -15.37 5.06
CA MET A 156 3.01 -14.77 6.03
C MET A 156 2.96 -15.57 7.33
N ASN A 157 2.98 -16.90 7.23
CA ASN A 157 3.05 -17.79 8.38
C ASN A 157 4.35 -17.58 9.18
N GLU A 158 5.49 -17.47 8.50
CA GLU A 158 6.76 -17.15 9.15
C GLU A 158 6.68 -15.81 9.89
N LEU A 159 6.16 -14.75 9.24
CA LEU A 159 6.01 -13.44 9.85
C LEU A 159 5.12 -13.46 11.10
N GLN A 160 4.03 -14.24 11.08
CA GLN A 160 3.17 -14.44 12.25
C GLN A 160 3.91 -15.13 13.40
N GLN A 161 4.63 -16.22 13.11
CA GLN A 161 5.45 -16.91 14.12
C GLN A 161 6.52 -15.99 14.71
N TRP A 162 7.15 -15.16 13.88
CA TRP A 162 8.12 -14.18 14.36
C TRP A 162 7.48 -13.15 15.29
N ASN A 163 6.29 -12.66 14.93
CA ASN A 163 5.54 -11.73 15.76
C ASN A 163 5.13 -12.33 17.11
N GLU A 164 4.77 -13.61 17.17
CA GLU A 164 4.47 -14.31 18.43
C GLU A 164 5.69 -14.39 19.37
N LEU A 165 6.90 -14.49 18.80
CA LEU A 165 8.16 -14.56 19.55
C LEU A 165 8.69 -13.18 19.97
N TYR A 166 8.61 -12.19 19.08
CA TYR A 166 9.33 -10.92 19.19
C TYR A 166 8.45 -9.66 19.16
N GLY A 167 7.17 -9.78 18.84
CA GLY A 167 6.22 -8.67 18.70
C GLY A 167 5.63 -8.17 20.02
N GLU A 168 4.75 -7.18 19.92
CA GLU A 168 4.01 -6.64 21.06
C GLU A 168 3.07 -7.70 21.67
N GLY A 169 3.40 -8.14 22.90
CA GLY A 169 2.63 -9.16 23.62
C GLY A 169 3.19 -10.59 23.50
N GLY A 170 4.31 -10.78 22.80
CA GLY A 170 4.95 -12.08 22.65
C GLY A 170 5.31 -12.78 23.97
N SER A 171 5.42 -14.10 23.90
CA SER A 171 5.53 -15.03 25.05
C SER A 171 6.76 -14.80 25.97
N ARG A 172 7.67 -13.89 25.61
CA ARG A 172 8.76 -13.42 26.50
C ARG A 172 8.28 -12.61 27.72
N LYS A 173 6.96 -12.45 27.92
CA LYS A 173 6.40 -12.15 29.25
C LYS A 173 6.49 -13.32 30.25
N LYS A 174 6.97 -14.51 29.87
CA LYS A 174 7.16 -15.62 30.83
C LYS A 174 8.33 -15.38 31.77
N THR A 175 7.96 -15.19 33.03
CA THR A 175 8.74 -15.27 34.27
C THR A 175 9.83 -14.21 34.43
N SER A 176 9.45 -13.08 35.03
CA SER A 176 10.33 -12.44 35.99
C SER A 176 10.73 -13.50 37.02
N LEU A 177 11.99 -13.93 37.01
CA LEU A 177 12.56 -14.70 38.11
C LEU A 177 12.41 -13.85 39.37
N SER A 178 11.45 -14.21 40.24
CA SER A 178 11.32 -13.65 41.57
C SER A 178 12.48 -14.18 42.42
N TYR A 179 13.65 -13.56 42.27
CA TYR A 179 14.84 -13.89 43.09
C TYR A 179 14.85 -13.12 44.43
N PHE A 180 13.72 -12.52 44.81
CA PHE A 180 13.53 -11.93 46.13
C PHE A 180 12.35 -12.62 46.80
N MET A 181 12.64 -13.67 47.55
CA MET A 181 11.89 -14.10 48.73
C MET A 181 12.89 -14.51 49.80
#